data_AF-A0A2D5RSP7-F1
#
_entry.id   AF-A0A2D5RSP7-F1
#
_cell.length_a   1.000
_cell.length_b   1.000
_cell.length_c   1.000
_cell.angle_alpha   90.00
_cell.angle_beta   90.00
_cell.angle_gamma   90.00
#
_symmetry.space_group_name_H-M   'P 1'
#
loop_
_entity.id
_entity.type
_entity.pdbx_description
1 polymer ?
#
loop_
_entity_poly.entity_id
_entity_poly.type
_entity_poly.pdbx_seq_one_letter_code
_entity_poly.pdbx_strand_id
1 'polypeptide(L)'
;MSVFLKFRLVILACLSLALSACITWPGHRQTIDEENFYLHITAPSRVIKEEIRFNAEETELLFLPENTQIELVVADNIGKHQLTIKERQGSIVYHYRLNGRKTTFGAKEKEWFASQVPLIIEKAKYRDWSESGITIASTTRL
;
A
#
# COMPACT_ATOMS: atom_id res chain seq x y z
N MET A 1 9.84 -26.59 -52.09
CA MET A 1 9.66 -26.65 -50.62
C MET A 1 10.26 -25.41 -49.93
N SER A 2 9.62 -24.23 -50.01
CA SER A 2 10.23 -23.01 -49.42
C SER A 2 9.24 -21.97 -48.88
N VAL A 3 8.00 -21.95 -49.35
CA VAL A 3 7.02 -20.93 -48.93
C VAL A 3 6.29 -21.32 -47.65
N PHE A 4 5.82 -22.57 -47.55
CA PHE A 4 5.07 -23.06 -46.38
C PHE A 4 5.87 -23.05 -45.06
N LEU A 5 7.19 -23.19 -45.13
CA LEU A 5 8.06 -23.15 -43.94
C LEU A 5 8.18 -21.72 -43.38
N LYS A 6 8.21 -20.70 -44.28
CA LYS A 6 8.31 -19.29 -43.91
C LYS A 6 7.02 -18.78 -43.25
N PHE A 7 5.86 -19.18 -43.78
CA PHE A 7 4.56 -18.80 -43.20
C PHE A 7 4.36 -19.35 -41.78
N ARG A 8 4.80 -20.59 -41.50
CA ARG A 8 4.70 -21.19 -40.16
C ARG A 8 5.58 -20.46 -39.13
N LEU A 9 6.77 -20.03 -39.54
CA LEU A 9 7.69 -19.25 -38.69
C LEU A 9 7.13 -17.87 -38.32
N VAL A 10 6.49 -17.18 -39.26
CA VAL A 10 5.86 -15.86 -39.01
C VAL A 10 4.69 -15.98 -38.03
N ILE A 11 3.85 -17.01 -38.17
CA ILE A 11 2.72 -17.24 -37.26
C ILE A 11 3.20 -17.54 -35.83
N LEU A 12 4.25 -18.36 -35.68
CA LEU A 12 4.86 -18.66 -34.38
C LEU A 12 5.48 -17.43 -33.71
N ALA A 13 6.12 -16.54 -34.49
CA ALA A 13 6.69 -15.29 -33.98
C ALA A 13 5.61 -14.27 -33.57
N CYS A 14 4.49 -14.19 -34.30
CA CYS A 14 3.37 -13.33 -33.92
C CYS A 14 2.65 -13.84 -32.66
N LEU A 15 2.52 -15.17 -32.49
CA LEU A 15 1.94 -15.77 -31.29
C LEU A 15 2.81 -15.56 -30.05
N SER A 16 4.13 -15.63 -30.15
CA SER A 16 5.03 -15.38 -29.03
C SER A 16 5.05 -13.91 -28.58
N LEU A 17 4.90 -12.97 -29.52
CA LEU A 17 4.76 -11.54 -29.22
C LEU A 17 3.40 -11.21 -28.58
N ALA A 18 2.31 -11.89 -28.97
CA ALA A 18 1.00 -11.72 -28.35
C ALA A 18 0.93 -12.27 -26.91
N LEU A 19 1.67 -13.34 -26.61
CA LEU A 19 1.77 -13.90 -25.25
C LEU A 19 2.60 -13.03 -24.29
N SER A 20 3.46 -12.15 -24.81
CA SER A 20 4.29 -11.24 -24.02
C SER A 20 3.54 -10.04 -23.43
N ALA A 21 2.30 -9.77 -23.86
CA ALA A 21 1.64 -8.50 -23.58
C ALA A 21 0.78 -8.45 -22.30
N CYS A 22 0.63 -9.54 -21.55
CA CYS A 22 -0.26 -9.56 -20.37
C CYS A 22 0.27 -10.43 -19.22
N ILE A 23 1.55 -10.26 -18.83
CA ILE A 23 1.95 -10.66 -17.49
C ILE A 23 1.64 -9.48 -16.57
N THR A 24 0.36 -9.34 -16.17
CA THR A 24 0.04 -8.54 -15.00
C THR A 24 0.65 -9.27 -13.81
N TRP A 25 1.83 -8.85 -13.36
CA TRP A 25 2.45 -9.40 -12.17
C TRP A 25 1.43 -9.31 -11.04
N PRO A 26 1.05 -10.42 -10.39
CA PRO A 26 0.08 -10.35 -9.31
C PRO A 26 0.67 -9.48 -8.19
N GLY A 27 0.08 -8.31 -8.00
CA GLY A 27 0.45 -7.41 -6.91
C GLY A 27 0.35 -8.11 -5.56
N HIS A 28 1.16 -7.68 -4.60
CA HIS A 28 1.08 -8.14 -3.23
C HIS A 28 -0.19 -7.61 -2.55
N ARG A 29 -0.90 -8.50 -1.87
CA ARG A 29 -2.11 -8.17 -1.12
C ARG A 29 -2.00 -8.78 0.27
N GLN A 30 -2.29 -7.99 1.28
CA GLN A 30 -2.46 -8.44 2.65
C GLN A 30 -3.83 -8.02 3.15
N THR A 31 -4.56 -8.95 3.74
CA THR A 31 -5.86 -8.68 4.37
C THR A 31 -5.83 -9.20 5.79
N ILE A 32 -6.30 -8.37 6.72
CA ILE A 32 -6.61 -8.72 8.10
C ILE A 32 -8.08 -8.37 8.27
N ASP A 33 -8.89 -9.37 8.63
CA ASP A 33 -10.33 -9.26 8.80
C ASP A 33 -10.68 -9.86 10.15
N GLU A 34 -10.91 -8.98 11.12
CA GLU A 34 -11.19 -9.30 12.52
C GLU A 34 -12.46 -8.57 12.97
N GLU A 35 -12.99 -8.95 14.13
CA GLU A 35 -14.17 -8.31 14.69
C GLU A 35 -13.94 -6.79 14.85
N ASN A 36 -14.77 -6.00 14.20
CA ASN A 36 -14.70 -4.53 14.18
C ASN A 36 -13.42 -3.91 13.60
N PHE A 37 -12.51 -4.70 13.02
CA PHE A 37 -11.26 -4.21 12.44
C PHE A 37 -10.96 -4.91 11.12
N TYR A 38 -10.83 -4.13 10.06
CA TYR A 38 -10.45 -4.61 8.74
C TYR A 38 -9.32 -3.73 8.18
N LEU A 39 -8.25 -4.39 7.72
CA LEU A 39 -7.11 -3.76 7.08
C LEU A 39 -6.79 -4.52 5.79
N HIS A 40 -6.79 -3.81 4.67
CA HIS A 40 -6.40 -4.34 3.38
C HIS A 40 -5.33 -3.47 2.74
N ILE A 41 -4.16 -4.06 2.48
CA ILE A 41 -3.01 -3.39 1.88
C ILE A 41 -2.76 -4.02 0.52
N THR A 42 -2.78 -3.20 -0.53
CA THR A 42 -2.40 -3.59 -1.88
C THR A 42 -1.12 -2.86 -2.26
N ALA A 43 -0.12 -3.58 -2.75
CA ALA A 43 1.14 -3.03 -3.25
C ALA A 43 1.59 -3.80 -4.51
N PRO A 44 2.47 -3.26 -5.36
CA PRO A 44 2.96 -3.99 -6.53
C PRO A 44 3.80 -5.22 -6.17
N SER A 45 4.50 -5.21 -5.04
CA SER A 45 5.26 -6.34 -4.52
C SER A 45 5.35 -6.30 -2.99
N ARG A 46 5.79 -7.40 -2.38
CA ARG A 46 6.05 -7.44 -0.92
C ARG A 46 7.16 -6.46 -0.52
N VAL A 47 8.22 -6.35 -1.34
CA VAL A 47 9.34 -5.43 -1.10
C VAL A 47 8.84 -3.98 -1.08
N ILE A 48 7.99 -3.62 -2.04
CA ILE A 48 7.40 -2.28 -2.09
C ILE A 48 6.46 -2.05 -0.89
N LYS A 49 5.66 -3.04 -0.48
CA LYS A 49 4.86 -2.93 0.75
C LYS A 49 5.74 -2.61 1.97
N GLU A 50 6.89 -3.28 2.09
CA GLU A 50 7.85 -3.07 3.19
C GLU A 50 8.52 -1.69 3.15
N GLU A 51 8.32 -0.88 2.10
CA GLU A 51 8.77 0.52 2.02
C GLU A 51 7.81 1.51 2.68
N ILE A 52 6.60 1.12 3.07
CA ILE A 52 5.69 1.99 3.85
C ILE A 52 6.39 2.48 5.13
N ARG A 53 6.27 3.78 5.44
CA ARG A 53 6.89 4.39 6.63
C ARG A 53 5.87 5.17 7.44
N PHE A 54 5.90 4.94 8.74
CA PHE A 54 5.24 5.76 9.75
C PHE A 54 6.27 6.62 10.47
N ASN A 55 5.83 7.67 11.16
CA ASN A 55 6.70 8.45 12.03
C ASN A 55 7.10 7.67 13.29
N ALA A 56 8.10 8.18 14.00
CA ALA A 56 8.64 7.53 15.20
C ALA A 56 7.62 7.44 16.34
N GLU A 57 6.66 8.36 16.40
CA GLU A 57 5.58 8.35 17.39
C GLU A 57 4.44 7.39 17.02
N GLU A 58 4.50 6.72 15.86
CA GLU A 58 3.46 5.82 15.36
C GLU A 58 2.07 6.48 15.29
N THR A 59 2.00 7.69 14.77
CA THR A 59 0.75 8.47 14.66
C THR A 59 0.43 8.92 13.23
N GLU A 60 1.40 8.91 12.33
CA GLU A 60 1.26 9.44 10.97
C GLU A 60 2.00 8.58 9.94
N LEU A 61 1.43 8.52 8.73
CA LEU A 61 2.04 7.90 7.55
C LEU A 61 2.95 8.92 6.84
N LEU A 62 4.26 8.70 6.88
CA LEU A 62 5.25 9.57 6.26
C LEU A 62 5.47 9.26 4.78
N PHE A 63 5.38 7.98 4.41
CA PHE A 63 5.63 7.55 3.04
C PHE A 63 4.73 6.38 2.65
N LEU A 64 4.07 6.54 1.50
CA LEU A 64 3.30 5.51 0.83
C LEU A 64 3.87 5.34 -0.58
N PRO A 65 4.42 4.16 -0.92
CA PRO A 65 4.98 3.94 -2.25
C PRO A 65 3.93 4.07 -3.35
N GLU A 66 4.38 4.39 -4.56
CA GLU A 66 3.50 4.45 -5.73
C GLU A 66 2.76 3.12 -5.94
N ASN A 67 1.53 3.22 -6.46
CA ASN A 67 0.65 2.07 -6.70
C ASN A 67 0.37 1.23 -5.43
N THR A 68 0.58 1.81 -4.25
CA THR A 68 0.22 1.21 -2.97
C THR A 68 -1.02 1.87 -2.39
N GLN A 69 -1.88 1.06 -1.79
CA GLN A 69 -3.15 1.48 -1.20
C GLN A 69 -3.36 0.78 0.13
N ILE A 70 -3.83 1.55 1.12
CA ILE A 70 -4.26 1.06 2.42
C ILE A 70 -5.76 1.33 2.54
N GLU A 71 -6.53 0.29 2.82
CA GLU A 71 -7.94 0.38 3.21
C GLU A 71 -8.07 -0.05 4.66
N LEU A 72 -8.58 0.84 5.50
CA LEU A 72 -8.83 0.60 6.91
C LEU A 72 -10.30 0.81 7.18
N VAL A 73 -10.94 -0.15 7.85
CA VAL A 73 -12.31 -0.04 8.32
C VAL A 73 -12.35 -0.47 9.78
N VAL A 74 -12.78 0.44 10.66
CA VAL A 74 -12.91 0.18 12.10
C VAL A 74 -14.31 0.56 12.54
N ALA A 75 -14.95 -0.30 13.33
CA ALA A 75 -16.23 0.01 13.95
C ALA A 75 -16.01 0.28 15.45
N ASP A 76 -16.39 1.47 15.91
CA ASP A 76 -16.31 1.87 17.31
C ASP A 76 -17.65 2.44 17.81
N ASN A 77 -17.64 3.08 18.97
CA ASN A 77 -18.83 3.68 19.59
C ASN A 77 -19.39 4.89 18.83
N ILE A 78 -18.60 5.54 17.97
CA ILE A 78 -19.01 6.67 17.12
C ILE A 78 -19.59 6.15 15.80
N GLY A 79 -19.06 5.04 15.30
CA GLY A 79 -19.66 4.26 14.24
C GLY A 79 -18.64 3.53 13.38
N LYS A 80 -18.96 3.34 12.11
CA LYS A 80 -18.08 2.68 11.14
C LYS A 80 -17.21 3.70 10.42
N HIS A 81 -15.95 3.76 10.81
CA HIS A 81 -14.91 4.52 10.16
C HIS A 81 -14.39 3.75 8.95
N GLN A 82 -14.21 4.43 7.81
CA GLN A 82 -13.60 3.86 6.62
C GLN A 82 -12.59 4.86 6.06
N LEU A 83 -11.33 4.46 5.98
CA LEU A 83 -10.25 5.26 5.45
C LEU A 83 -9.56 4.52 4.30
N THR A 84 -9.46 5.17 3.15
CA THR A 84 -8.63 4.71 2.05
C THR A 84 -7.50 5.70 1.83
N ILE A 85 -6.26 5.23 1.92
CA ILE A 85 -5.05 6.02 1.70
C ILE A 85 -4.39 5.53 0.42
N LYS A 86 -4.07 6.45 -0.49
CA LYS A 86 -3.42 6.15 -1.77
C LYS A 86 -2.35 7.18 -2.09
N GLU A 87 -1.31 6.74 -2.78
CA GLU A 87 -0.40 7.65 -3.47
C GLU A 87 -1.09 8.16 -4.76
N ARG A 88 -0.96 9.46 -5.03
CA ARG A 88 -1.40 10.08 -6.27
C ARG A 88 -0.48 11.26 -6.63
N GLN A 89 0.34 11.08 -7.66
CA GLN A 89 1.17 12.13 -8.26
C GLN A 89 2.15 12.79 -7.25
N GLY A 90 2.83 11.98 -6.45
CA GLY A 90 3.77 12.40 -5.41
C GLY A 90 3.11 12.88 -4.12
N SER A 91 1.80 12.73 -3.97
CA SER A 91 1.05 13.16 -2.79
C SER A 91 0.24 12.01 -2.19
N ILE A 92 0.18 11.96 -0.85
CA ILE A 92 -0.67 11.02 -0.13
C ILE A 92 -2.08 11.59 -0.03
N VAL A 93 -3.07 10.84 -0.52
CA VAL A 93 -4.48 11.22 -0.53
C VAL A 93 -5.28 10.35 0.42
N TYR A 94 -6.03 11.00 1.30
CA TYR A 94 -6.90 10.37 2.29
C TYR A 94 -8.37 10.50 1.85
N HIS A 95 -9.05 9.37 1.71
CA HIS A 95 -10.48 9.29 1.44
C HIS A 95 -11.18 8.68 2.65
N TYR A 96 -11.88 9.53 3.41
CA TYR A 96 -12.50 9.14 4.64
C TYR A 96 -14.04 9.13 4.53
N ARG A 97 -14.66 8.13 5.14
CA ARG A 97 -16.11 8.02 5.33
C ARG A 97 -16.42 7.62 6.75
N LEU A 98 -17.46 8.23 7.32
CA LEU A 98 -18.05 7.82 8.59
C LEU A 98 -19.48 7.33 8.32
N ASN A 99 -19.79 6.11 8.73
CA ASN A 99 -21.09 5.47 8.49
C ASN A 99 -21.49 5.51 7.00
N GLY A 100 -20.52 5.28 6.12
CA GLY A 100 -20.69 5.29 4.66
C GLY A 100 -20.77 6.68 4.02
N ARG A 101 -20.84 7.76 4.80
CA ARG A 101 -20.90 9.14 4.29
C ARG A 101 -19.49 9.70 4.15
N LYS A 102 -19.15 10.21 2.96
CA LYS A 102 -17.88 10.89 2.71
C LYS A 102 -17.82 12.18 3.53
N THR A 103 -16.73 12.38 4.27
CA THR A 103 -16.47 13.61 5.03
C THR A 103 -15.03 14.06 4.79
N THR A 104 -14.70 15.25 5.27
CA THR A 104 -13.32 15.78 5.22
C THR A 104 -12.44 15.00 6.20
N PHE A 105 -11.23 14.67 5.78
CA PHE A 105 -10.20 14.11 6.66
C PHE A 105 -9.49 15.27 7.39
N GLY A 106 -10.10 15.74 8.48
CA GLY A 106 -9.67 16.89 9.27
C GLY A 106 -8.87 16.49 10.51
N ALA A 107 -8.80 17.39 11.50
CA ALA A 107 -8.04 17.17 12.73
C ALA A 107 -8.53 15.96 13.53
N LYS A 108 -9.86 15.82 13.72
CA LYS A 108 -10.45 14.71 14.47
C LYS A 108 -10.22 13.36 13.79
N GLU A 109 -10.31 13.33 12.47
CA GLU A 109 -10.08 12.11 11.70
C GLU A 109 -8.60 11.71 11.68
N LYS A 110 -7.68 12.70 11.72
CA LYS A 110 -6.25 12.45 11.89
C LYS A 110 -5.93 11.89 13.28
N GLU A 111 -6.50 12.47 14.33
CA GLU A 111 -6.36 11.95 15.71
C GLU A 111 -6.89 10.53 15.83
N TRP A 112 -8.05 10.25 15.23
CA TRP A 112 -8.59 8.89 15.15
C TRP A 112 -7.65 7.95 14.37
N PHE A 113 -7.14 8.36 13.21
CA PHE A 113 -6.23 7.53 12.44
C PHE A 113 -4.94 7.23 13.22
N ALA A 114 -4.37 8.24 13.87
CA ALA A 114 -3.20 8.10 14.74
C ALA A 114 -3.41 7.04 15.82
N SER A 115 -4.61 6.95 16.41
CA SER A 115 -4.90 5.90 17.40
C SER A 115 -4.97 4.49 16.81
N GLN A 116 -5.08 4.33 15.49
CA GLN A 116 -5.08 3.04 14.80
C GLN A 116 -3.69 2.63 14.29
N VAL A 117 -2.76 3.58 14.14
CA VAL A 117 -1.43 3.32 13.53
C VAL A 117 -0.64 2.25 14.27
N PRO A 118 -0.54 2.22 15.62
CA PRO A 118 0.19 1.16 16.33
C PRO A 118 -0.38 -0.23 16.02
N LEU A 119 -1.72 -0.35 15.97
CA LEU A 119 -2.40 -1.60 15.65
C LEU A 119 -2.16 -2.04 14.20
N ILE A 120 -2.09 -1.09 13.27
CA ILE A 120 -1.73 -1.35 11.87
C ILE A 120 -0.29 -1.88 11.79
N ILE A 121 0.66 -1.24 12.47
CA ILE A 121 2.08 -1.62 12.50
C ILE A 121 2.23 -3.05 13.03
N GLU A 122 1.63 -3.33 14.19
CA GLU A 122 1.64 -4.64 14.84
C GLU A 122 1.06 -5.73 13.92
N LYS A 123 -0.18 -5.55 13.44
CA LYS A 123 -0.89 -6.58 12.68
C LYS A 123 -0.33 -6.78 11.27
N ALA A 124 0.10 -5.71 10.61
CA ALA A 124 0.72 -5.81 9.28
C ALA A 124 2.17 -6.31 9.34
N LYS A 125 2.73 -6.50 10.55
CA LYS A 125 4.11 -6.90 10.84
C LYS A 125 5.11 -5.98 10.16
N TYR A 126 4.84 -4.67 10.22
CA TYR A 126 5.87 -3.70 9.85
C TYR A 126 7.01 -3.86 10.85
N ARG A 127 8.25 -4.03 10.35
CA ARG A 127 9.41 -3.99 11.23
C ARG A 127 9.45 -2.61 11.86
N ASP A 128 9.58 -2.58 13.18
CA ASP A 128 10.02 -1.38 13.85
C ASP A 128 11.38 -0.99 13.26
N TRP A 129 11.45 0.19 12.65
CA TRP A 129 12.70 0.71 12.09
C TRP A 129 13.69 1.07 13.21
N SER A 130 13.26 1.09 14.48
CA SER A 130 14.14 1.28 15.63
C SER A 130 15.17 0.14 15.81
N GLU A 131 14.87 -1.08 15.33
CA GLU A 131 15.78 -2.23 15.43
C GLU A 131 16.73 -2.37 14.23
N SER A 132 16.51 -1.61 13.16
CA SER A 132 17.42 -1.56 12.02
C SER A 132 18.44 -0.45 12.26
N GLY A 133 19.47 -0.76 13.06
CA GLY A 133 20.54 0.15 13.46
C GLY A 133 21.24 0.90 12.32
N ILE A 134 20.58 1.93 11.80
CA ILE A 134 21.19 3.02 11.06
C ILE A 134 21.49 4.08 12.13
N THR A 135 22.69 3.99 12.69
CA THR A 135 23.33 5.10 13.37
C THR A 135 23.34 6.27 12.37
N ILE A 136 22.39 7.21 12.50
CA ILE A 136 22.56 8.52 11.89
C ILE A 136 23.70 9.16 12.69
N ALA A 137 24.91 9.02 12.17
CA ALA A 137 26.06 9.77 12.66
C ALA A 137 25.71 11.25 12.53
N SER A 138 25.26 11.86 13.63
CA SER A 138 25.19 13.30 13.78
C SER A 138 26.62 13.83 13.71
N THR A 139 27.06 14.12 12.49
CA THR A 139 28.24 14.95 12.23
C THR A 139 27.86 16.38 12.61
N THR A 140 28.08 16.73 13.87
CA THR A 140 28.28 18.13 14.25
C THR A 140 29.72 18.46 13.87
N ARG A 141 29.91 19.18 12.76
CA ARG A 141 31.17 19.85 12.47
C ARG A 141 31.32 21.03 13.43
N LEU A 142 32.47 21.05 14.12
CA LEU A 142 33.18 22.10 14.87
C LEU A 142 32.39 23.36 15.26
#